data_AF-A0A6S7K8G6-F1
#
_entry.id   AF-A0A6S7K8G6-F1
#
_cell.length_a   1.000
_cell.length_b   1.000
_cell.length_c   1.000
_cell.angle_alpha   90.00
_cell.angle_beta   90.00
_cell.angle_gamma   90.00
#
_symmetry.space_group_name_H-M   'P 1'
#
loop_
_entity.id
_entity.type
_entity.pdbx_description
1 polymer ?
#
loop_
_entity_poly.entity_id
_entity_poly.type
_entity_poly.pdbx_seq_one_letter_code
_entity_poly.pdbx_strand_id
1 'polypeptide(L)'
;MGEMDRMDQMDRMDQMDTVAFSKLYSTASSSDKCTLYSDRNLINRRNVKADVESNVNACRRFFSMEVEARLVAAGLIELGIDDINDTPDNSNLPDTQSWSRGEKKNYLRKLATTIVDSYVLDKEKRLMSNTGDSSQMEKS
;
A
#
# COMPACT_ATOMS: atom_id res chain seq x y z
N MET A 1 21.29 22.99 16.14
CA MET A 1 19.88 23.34 15.82
C MET A 1 19.25 22.26 14.92
N GLY A 2 19.47 20.95 15.18
CA GLY A 2 19.05 19.87 14.25
C GLY A 2 18.63 18.56 14.91
N GLU A 3 18.40 18.56 16.22
CA GLU A 3 17.84 17.40 16.95
C GLU A 3 16.37 17.62 17.33
N MET A 4 16.00 18.85 17.72
CA MET A 4 14.61 19.19 18.08
C MET A 4 13.65 19.05 16.90
N ASP A 5 14.05 19.49 15.71
CA ASP A 5 13.25 19.32 14.48
C ASP A 5 13.07 17.85 14.06
N ARG A 6 14.03 16.96 14.37
CA ARG A 6 13.92 15.53 14.05
C ARG A 6 12.96 14.81 14.99
N MET A 7 12.89 15.23 16.25
CA MET A 7 11.99 14.65 17.25
C MET A 7 10.53 15.01 16.96
N ASP A 8 10.26 16.29 16.67
CA ASP A 8 8.93 16.76 16.24
C ASP A 8 8.48 16.13 14.91
N GLN A 9 9.43 15.84 14.01
CA GLN A 9 9.14 15.16 12.76
C GLN A 9 8.84 13.67 12.97
N MET A 10 9.52 13.01 13.91
CA MET A 10 9.20 11.64 14.32
C MET A 10 7.83 11.55 15.01
N ASP A 11 7.50 12.47 15.91
CA ASP A 11 6.22 12.46 16.63
C ASP A 11 5.02 12.71 15.71
N ARG A 12 5.17 13.61 14.72
CA ARG A 12 4.11 13.82 13.70
C ARG A 12 3.90 12.59 12.81
N MET A 13 4.98 11.88 12.49
CA MET A 13 4.90 10.65 11.71
C MET A 13 4.27 9.50 12.53
N ASP A 14 4.57 9.43 13.83
CA ASP A 14 4.00 8.46 14.77
C ASP A 14 2.49 8.68 15.00
N GLN A 15 2.06 9.94 15.08
CA GLN A 15 0.64 10.29 15.11
C GLN A 15 -0.07 9.94 13.81
N MET A 16 0.57 10.16 12.66
CA MET A 16 -0.04 9.82 11.37
C MET A 16 -0.25 8.31 11.22
N ASP A 17 0.73 7.49 11.59
CA ASP A 17 0.61 6.03 11.57
C ASP A 17 -0.53 5.55 12.50
N THR A 18 -0.63 6.14 13.69
CA THR A 18 -1.68 5.81 14.68
C THR A 18 -3.08 6.19 14.18
N VAL A 19 -3.23 7.38 13.60
CA VAL A 19 -4.51 7.86 13.06
C VAL A 19 -4.91 7.09 11.79
N ALA A 20 -3.96 6.73 10.92
CA ALA A 20 -4.23 5.92 9.76
C ALA A 20 -4.65 4.50 10.16
N PHE A 21 -3.95 3.91 11.13
CA PHE A 21 -4.26 2.57 11.63
C PHE A 21 -5.67 2.50 12.21
N SER A 22 -6.04 3.44 13.08
CA SER A 22 -7.37 3.43 13.72
C SER A 22 -8.52 3.58 12.73
N LYS A 23 -8.32 4.27 11.61
CA LYS A 23 -9.32 4.40 10.54
C LYS A 23 -9.43 3.16 9.66
N LEU A 24 -8.33 2.44 9.46
CA LEU A 24 -8.25 1.31 8.53
C LEU A 24 -8.42 -0.05 9.22
N TYR A 25 -8.26 -0.11 10.53
CA TYR A 25 -8.38 -1.33 11.32
C TYR A 25 -9.80 -1.49 11.87
N SER A 26 -10.53 -2.49 11.38
CA SER A 26 -11.86 -2.83 11.88
C SER A 26 -11.96 -4.33 12.15
N THR A 27 -12.38 -4.71 13.36
CA THR A 27 -12.58 -6.13 13.70
C THR A 27 -13.76 -6.76 12.94
N ALA A 28 -14.67 -5.92 12.44
CA ALA A 28 -15.78 -6.35 11.60
C ALA A 28 -15.32 -6.85 10.22
N SER A 29 -14.13 -6.47 9.75
CA SER A 29 -13.63 -6.83 8.42
C SER A 29 -12.91 -8.19 8.39
N SER A 30 -13.23 -9.08 9.33
CA SER A 30 -12.58 -10.39 9.46
C SER A 30 -12.75 -11.31 8.26
N SER A 31 -13.87 -11.17 7.54
CA SER A 31 -14.18 -11.89 6.31
C SER A 31 -13.68 -11.18 5.05
N ASP A 32 -13.25 -9.92 5.17
CA ASP A 32 -12.87 -9.09 4.04
C ASP A 32 -11.37 -9.23 3.79
N LYS A 33 -11.03 -9.89 2.67
CA LYS A 33 -9.64 -10.08 2.24
C LYS A 33 -8.95 -8.73 2.02
N CYS A 34 -7.64 -8.69 2.30
CA CYS A 34 -6.79 -7.50 2.16
C CYS A 34 -7.10 -6.35 3.13
N THR A 35 -7.85 -6.61 4.21
CA THR A 35 -8.03 -5.65 5.30
C THR A 35 -7.04 -5.90 6.43
N LEU A 36 -6.65 -4.85 7.15
CA LEU A 36 -5.66 -4.94 8.24
C LEU A 36 -6.04 -5.99 9.30
N TYR A 37 -7.34 -6.21 9.56
CA TYR A 37 -7.77 -7.23 10.52
C TYR A 37 -7.69 -8.65 9.97
N SER A 38 -8.11 -8.86 8.72
CA SER A 38 -7.95 -10.15 8.02
C SER A 38 -6.47 -10.53 7.94
N ASP A 39 -5.62 -9.59 7.51
CA ASP A 39 -4.19 -9.83 7.29
C ASP A 39 -3.46 -10.10 8.63
N ARG A 40 -3.80 -9.36 9.69
CA ARG A 40 -3.34 -9.64 11.07
C ARG A 40 -3.64 -11.08 11.47
N ASN A 41 -4.85 -11.56 11.20
CA ASN A 41 -5.27 -12.91 11.57
C ASN A 41 -4.52 -13.95 10.74
N LEU A 42 -4.32 -13.70 9.44
CA LEU A 42 -3.57 -14.56 8.53
C LEU A 42 -2.11 -14.78 8.99
N ILE A 43 -1.42 -13.70 9.39
CA ILE A 43 -0.04 -13.77 9.87
C ILE A 43 0.07 -14.00 11.40
N ASN A 44 -1.05 -14.32 12.06
CA ASN A 44 -1.15 -14.62 13.49
C ASN A 44 -0.53 -13.54 14.42
N ARG A 45 -0.66 -12.26 14.07
CA ARG A 45 -0.17 -11.10 14.86
C ARG A 45 -1.14 -10.72 15.98
N ARG A 46 -1.35 -11.63 16.94
CA ARG A 46 -2.33 -11.46 18.05
C ARG A 46 -2.04 -10.27 18.98
N ASN A 47 -0.81 -9.78 19.01
CA ASN A 47 -0.40 -8.63 19.82
C ASN A 47 -0.86 -7.27 19.24
N VAL A 48 -1.27 -7.22 17.97
CA VAL A 48 -1.91 -6.06 17.35
C VAL A 48 -3.36 -5.99 17.83
N LYS A 49 -3.77 -4.81 18.30
CA LYS A 49 -5.08 -4.56 18.91
C LYS A 49 -5.78 -3.38 18.23
N ALA A 50 -7.10 -3.30 18.37
CA ALA A 50 -7.89 -2.16 17.91
C ALA A 50 -7.51 -0.88 18.65
N ASP A 51 -7.29 -1.00 19.96
CA ASP A 51 -6.71 0.05 20.79
C ASP A 51 -5.20 0.11 20.57
N VAL A 52 -4.78 1.07 19.74
CA VAL A 52 -3.38 1.29 19.37
C VAL A 52 -2.55 1.72 20.57
N GLU A 53 -3.11 2.52 21.49
CA GLU A 53 -2.40 3.03 22.67
C GLU A 53 -1.94 1.90 23.58
N SER A 54 -2.72 0.82 23.65
CA SER A 54 -2.37 -0.37 24.44
C SER A 54 -1.16 -1.14 23.91
N ASN A 55 -0.78 -0.98 22.64
CA ASN A 55 0.38 -1.66 22.04
C ASN A 55 0.92 -0.95 20.78
N VAL A 56 1.27 0.34 20.93
CA VAL A 56 1.65 1.24 19.82
C VAL A 56 2.73 0.63 18.93
N ASN A 57 3.80 0.10 19.54
CA ASN A 57 4.93 -0.48 18.81
C ASN A 57 4.53 -1.67 17.93
N ALA A 58 3.60 -2.53 18.39
CA ALA A 58 3.16 -3.68 17.61
C ALA A 58 2.27 -3.25 16.44
N CYS A 59 1.33 -2.34 16.68
CA CYS A 59 0.44 -1.80 15.66
C CYS A 59 1.22 -1.02 14.60
N ARG A 60 2.18 -0.18 15.00
CA ARG A 60 3.05 0.55 14.08
C ARG A 60 3.86 -0.38 13.19
N ARG A 61 4.58 -1.35 13.77
CA ARG A 61 5.37 -2.32 13.00
C ARG A 61 4.53 -3.15 12.04
N PHE A 62 3.29 -3.45 12.43
CA PHE A 62 2.35 -4.16 11.55
C PHE A 62 1.87 -3.24 10.41
N PHE A 63 1.51 -2.00 10.71
CA PHE A 63 1.10 -1.03 9.69
C PHE A 63 2.19 -0.75 8.66
N SER A 64 3.44 -0.55 9.08
CA SER A 64 4.56 -0.36 8.14
C SER A 64 4.76 -1.58 7.24
N MET A 65 4.71 -2.79 7.80
CA MET A 65 4.80 -4.04 7.03
C MET A 65 3.67 -4.16 6.01
N GLU A 66 2.45 -3.81 6.40
CA GLU A 66 1.26 -3.84 5.55
C GLU A 66 1.36 -2.83 4.38
N VAL A 67 1.89 -1.64 4.64
CA VAL A 67 2.15 -0.63 3.59
C VAL A 67 3.27 -1.10 2.66
N GLU A 68 4.38 -1.60 3.21
CA GLU A 68 5.50 -2.14 2.43
C GLU A 68 5.07 -3.30 1.53
N ALA A 69 4.29 -4.24 2.06
CA ALA A 69 3.76 -5.38 1.30
C ALA A 69 2.87 -4.94 0.14
N ARG A 70 1.98 -3.96 0.36
CA ARG A 70 1.13 -3.41 -0.71
C ARG A 70 1.93 -2.64 -1.76
N LEU A 71 2.99 -1.92 -1.36
CA LEU A 71 3.90 -1.25 -2.29
C LEU A 71 4.67 -2.26 -3.15
N VAL A 72 5.15 -3.36 -2.56
CA VAL A 72 5.80 -4.44 -3.30
C VAL A 72 4.81 -5.09 -4.27
N ALA A 73 3.59 -5.42 -3.82
CA ALA A 73 2.56 -5.98 -4.68
C ALA A 73 2.21 -5.04 -5.86
N ALA A 74 2.05 -3.74 -5.62
CA ALA A 74 1.85 -2.76 -6.68
C ALA A 74 3.03 -2.72 -7.65
N GLY A 75 4.27 -2.80 -7.14
CA GLY A 75 5.46 -2.89 -7.97
C GLY A 75 5.51 -4.16 -8.82
N LEU A 76 5.08 -5.31 -8.29
CA LEU A 76 5.00 -6.57 -9.03
C LEU A 76 3.98 -6.48 -10.17
N ILE A 77 2.79 -5.91 -9.92
CA ILE A 77 1.76 -5.68 -10.94
C ILE A 77 2.30 -4.78 -12.06
N GLU A 78 2.97 -3.67 -11.72
CA GLU A 78 3.58 -2.78 -12.73
C GLU A 78 4.71 -3.46 -13.53
N LEU A 79 5.32 -4.51 -12.98
CA LEU A 79 6.32 -5.34 -13.66
C LEU A 79 5.70 -6.54 -14.41
N GLY A 80 4.36 -6.64 -14.44
CA GLY A 80 3.64 -7.74 -15.10
C GLY A 80 3.81 -9.09 -14.39
N ILE A 81 4.04 -9.09 -13.08
CA ILE A 81 4.09 -10.29 -12.25
C ILE A 81 2.78 -10.36 -11.46
N ASP A 82 1.83 -11.16 -11.94
CA ASP A 82 0.51 -11.32 -11.31
C ASP A 82 0.43 -12.57 -10.41
N ASP A 83 1.28 -13.57 -10.65
CA ASP A 83 1.41 -14.77 -9.80
C ASP A 83 2.80 -14.90 -9.17
N ILE A 84 2.90 -15.58 -8.01
CA ILE A 84 4.19 -15.84 -7.34
C ILE A 84 5.14 -16.70 -8.18
N ASN A 85 4.60 -17.47 -9.13
CA ASN A 85 5.35 -18.30 -10.06
C ASN A 85 5.57 -17.61 -11.42
N ASP A 86 5.03 -16.40 -11.64
CA ASP A 86 5.27 -15.67 -12.87
C ASP A 86 6.71 -15.17 -12.94
N THR A 87 7.25 -15.19 -14.15
CA THR A 87 8.45 -14.45 -14.49
C THR A 87 8.06 -13.07 -14.97
N PRO A 88 8.78 -11.99 -14.57
CA PRO A 88 8.51 -10.65 -15.07
C PRO A 88 8.42 -10.68 -16.59
N ASP A 89 7.34 -10.10 -17.13
CA ASP A 89 7.22 -9.96 -18.57
C ASP A 89 8.32 -8.99 -19.03
N ASN A 90 9.36 -9.57 -19.62
CA ASN A 90 10.52 -8.84 -20.12
C ASN A 90 10.15 -7.85 -21.23
N SER A 91 8.93 -7.89 -21.77
CA SER A 91 8.43 -6.92 -22.75
C SER A 91 8.37 -5.48 -22.20
N ASN A 92 8.12 -5.31 -20.89
CA ASN A 92 7.97 -4.00 -20.25
C ASN A 92 9.23 -3.52 -19.52
N LEU A 93 10.22 -4.40 -19.35
CA LEU A 93 11.48 -4.07 -18.70
C LEU A 93 12.49 -3.54 -19.72
N PRO A 94 12.99 -2.31 -19.57
CA PRO A 94 14.03 -1.80 -20.44
C PRO A 94 15.33 -2.61 -20.23
N ASP A 95 16.11 -2.80 -21.30
CA ASP A 95 17.44 -3.38 -21.17
C ASP A 95 18.33 -2.41 -20.37
N THR A 96 18.55 -2.77 -19.09
CA THR A 96 19.28 -1.96 -18.11
C THR A 96 20.73 -2.36 -17.96
N GLN A 97 21.23 -3.29 -18.78
CA GLN A 97 22.56 -3.88 -18.62
C GLN A 97 23.67 -2.85 -18.87
N SER A 98 23.42 -1.87 -19.74
CA SER A 98 24.31 -0.74 -20.06
C SER A 98 24.11 0.49 -19.20
N TRP A 99 23.11 0.51 -18.31
CA TRP A 99 22.74 1.72 -17.57
C TRP A 99 23.69 2.04 -16.42
N SER A 100 24.01 3.32 -16.30
CA SER A 100 24.68 3.89 -15.14
C SER A 100 23.81 3.80 -13.88
N ARG A 101 24.45 3.91 -12.71
CA ARG A 101 23.74 3.96 -11.42
C ARG A 101 22.70 5.09 -11.36
N GLY A 102 22.96 6.21 -12.06
CA GLY A 102 22.04 7.36 -12.15
C GLY A 102 20.77 7.03 -12.94
N GLU A 103 20.92 6.36 -14.08
CA GLU A 103 19.80 5.98 -14.95
C GLU A 103 18.89 4.94 -14.27
N LYS A 104 19.49 3.93 -13.62
CA LYS A 104 18.73 2.96 -12.80
C LYS A 104 17.92 3.66 -11.70
N LYS A 105 18.54 4.64 -11.01
CA LYS A 105 17.85 5.42 -9.97
C LYS A 105 16.71 6.26 -10.54
N ASN A 106 16.88 6.85 -11.71
CA ASN A 106 15.83 7.66 -12.35
C ASN A 106 14.66 6.80 -12.81
N TYR A 107 14.92 5.61 -13.33
CA TYR A 107 13.87 4.67 -13.69
C TYR A 107 13.07 4.21 -12.46
N LEU A 108 13.75 3.83 -11.37
CA LEU A 108 13.06 3.48 -10.11
C LEU A 108 12.21 4.63 -9.57
N ARG A 109 12.69 5.88 -9.69
CA ARG A 109 11.89 7.05 -9.33
C ARG A 109 10.66 7.20 -10.21
N LYS A 110 10.79 7.01 -11.53
CA LYS A 110 9.67 7.05 -12.46
C LYS A 110 8.63 5.99 -12.09
N LEU A 111 9.06 4.76 -11.83
CA LEU A 111 8.20 3.66 -11.40
C LEU A 111 7.49 3.99 -10.07
N ALA A 112 8.22 4.53 -9.10
CA ALA A 112 7.63 4.96 -7.82
C ALA A 112 6.59 6.07 -8.02
N THR A 113 6.82 7.02 -8.92
CA THR A 113 5.83 8.05 -9.28
C THR A 113 4.58 7.41 -9.89
N THR A 114 4.73 6.47 -10.82
CA THR A 114 3.58 5.75 -11.41
C THR A 114 2.76 5.03 -10.35
N ILE A 115 3.39 4.35 -9.40
CA ILE A 115 2.68 3.66 -8.30
C ILE A 115 1.91 4.67 -7.45
N VAL A 116 2.52 5.81 -7.11
CA VAL A 116 1.84 6.85 -6.31
C VAL A 116 0.64 7.42 -7.08
N ASP A 117 0.81 7.72 -8.37
CA ASP A 117 -0.26 8.26 -9.21
C ASP A 117 -1.43 7.26 -9.31
N SER A 118 -1.15 5.99 -9.59
CA SER A 118 -2.15 4.93 -9.79
C SER A 118 -2.89 4.52 -8.49
N TYR A 119 -2.20 4.46 -7.35
CA TYR A 119 -2.74 3.87 -6.12
C TYR A 119 -3.07 4.88 -5.02
N VAL A 120 -2.47 6.07 -5.02
CA VAL A 120 -2.64 7.09 -3.96
C VAL A 120 -3.48 8.26 -4.43
N LEU A 121 -3.26 8.74 -5.66
CA LEU A 121 -3.93 9.95 -6.17
C LEU A 121 -5.22 9.64 -6.96
N ASP A 122 -5.38 8.43 -7.48
CA ASP A 122 -6.51 8.06 -8.35
C ASP A 122 -7.81 7.72 -7.60
N LYS A 123 -8.18 8.57 -6.62
CA LYS A 123 -9.46 8.48 -5.91
C LYS A 123 -10.65 8.81 -6.80
N GLU A 124 -10.47 9.64 -7.85
CA GLU A 124 -11.54 10.09 -8.74
C GLU A 124 -11.93 9.05 -9.81
N LYS A 125 -10.99 8.32 -10.43
CA LYS A 125 -11.33 7.31 -11.47
C LYS A 125 -12.12 6.12 -10.92
N ARG A 126 -11.89 5.69 -9.68
CA ARG A 126 -12.65 4.59 -9.05
C ARG A 126 -14.09 4.97 -8.74
N LEU A 127 -14.36 6.26 -8.47
CA LEU A 127 -15.73 6.75 -8.23
C LEU A 127 -16.50 6.95 -9.55
N MET A 128 -15.82 7.31 -10.64
CA MET A 128 -16.46 7.50 -11.95
C MET A 128 -16.72 6.19 -12.72
N SER A 129 -16.02 5.09 -12.41
CA SER A 129 -16.26 3.78 -13.03
C SER A 129 -17.42 2.99 -12.41
N ASN A 130 -17.75 3.22 -11.13
CA ASN A 130 -18.85 2.52 -10.45
C ASN A 130 -20.25 3.12 -10.68
N THR A 131 -20.37 4.26 -11.36
CA THR A 131 -21.68 4.90 -11.63
C THR A 131 -22.24 4.55 -13.02
N GLY A 132 -21.56 3.70 -13.78
CA GLY A 132 -21.89 3.42 -15.19
C GLY A 132 -22.79 2.21 -15.48
N ASP A 133 -23.06 1.31 -14.51
CA ASP A 133 -23.56 -0.03 -14.84
C ASP A 133 -24.86 -0.46 -14.12
N SER A 134 -25.73 0.50 -13.76
CA SER A 134 -27.05 0.21 -13.15
C SER A 134 -28.25 0.53 -14.05
N SER A 135 -28.05 0.73 -15.36
CA SER A 135 -29.11 1.21 -16.26
C SER A 135 -29.38 0.30 -17.46
N GLN A 136 -29.43 -1.03 -17.29
CA GLN A 136 -30.08 -1.94 -18.24
C GLN A 136 -30.49 -3.24 -17.51
N MET A 137 -31.71 -3.31 -16.96
CA MET A 137 -32.55 -4.52 -16.89
C MET A 137 -33.82 -4.19 -16.09
N GLU A 138 -34.80 -3.58 -16.74
CA GLU A 138 -36.22 -3.74 -16.39
C GLU A 138 -37.10 -3.22 -17.56
N LYS A 139 -37.15 -4.00 -18.64
CA LYS A 139 -38.31 -4.06 -19.56
C LYS A 139 -38.37 -5.43 -20.21
N SER A 140 -39.20 -6.31 -19.67
CA SER A 140 -39.94 -7.34 -20.40
C SER A 140 -41.16 -7.73 -19.58
#